data_AF-A0A365K2D6-F1
#
_entry.id   AF-A0A365K2D6-F1
#
_cell.length_a   1.000
_cell.length_b   1.000
_cell.length_c   1.000
_cell.angle_alpha   90.00
_cell.angle_beta   90.00
_cell.angle_gamma   90.00
#
_symmetry.space_group_name_H-M   'P 1'
#
loop_
_entity.id
_entity.type
_entity.pdbx_description
1 polymer ?
#
loop_
_entity_poly.entity_id
_entity_poly.type
_entity_poly.pdbx_seq_one_letter_code
_entity_poly.pdbx_strand_id
1 'polypeptide(L)' 'MIENVVEFFKNLPPKQCATCGEKIEEQHECYGNHCQTCDEL' A
#
# COMPACT_ATOMS: atom_id res chain seq x y z
N MET A 1 10.73 -19.83 2.02
CA MET A 1 10.22 -19.98 3.40
C MET A 1 10.56 -18.68 4.12
N ILE A 2 9.65 -18.04 4.84
CA ILE A 2 9.97 -16.77 5.55
C ILE A 2 10.85 -17.12 6.75
N GLU A 3 12.12 -16.70 6.71
CA GLU A 3 13.12 -17.03 7.73
C GLU A 3 12.91 -16.25 9.03
N ASN A 4 12.42 -15.01 8.94
CA ASN A 4 12.10 -14.18 10.09
C ASN A 4 10.83 -13.35 9.81
N VAL A 5 9.77 -13.67 10.53
CA VAL A 5 8.46 -13.04 10.37
C VAL A 5 8.46 -11.56 10.78
N VAL A 6 9.26 -11.19 11.79
CA VAL A 6 9.37 -9.81 12.27
C VAL A 6 10.08 -8.94 11.25
N GLU A 7 11.19 -9.40 10.70
CA GLU A 7 11.91 -8.70 9.64
C GLU A 7 11.08 -8.61 8.34
N PHE A 8 10.26 -9.62 8.03
CA PHE A 8 9.32 -9.53 6.91
C PHE A 8 8.33 -8.38 7.09
N PHE A 9 7.68 -8.27 8.26
CA PHE A 9 6.69 -7.22 8.50
C PHE A 9 7.32 -5.82 8.58
N LYS A 10 8.55 -5.69 9.10
CA LYS A 10 9.29 -4.41 9.10
C LYS A 10 9.64 -3.91 7.70
N ASN A 11 9.85 -4.83 6.76
CA ASN A 11 10.25 -4.53 5.39
C ASN A 11 9.10 -4.71 4.40
N LEU A 12 7.84 -4.67 4.86
CA LEU A 12 6.68 -4.68 3.98
C LEU A 12 6.77 -3.46 3.04
N PRO A 13 6.60 -3.67 1.72
CA PRO A 13 6.56 -2.55 0.79
C PRO A 13 5.37 -1.65 1.12
N PRO A 14 5.47 -0.35 0.85
CA PRO A 14 4.34 0.54 1.01
C PRO A 14 3.19 0.13 0.08
N LYS A 15 1.97 0.47 0.48
CA LYS A 15 0.77 0.18 -0.29
C LYS A 15 0.81 0.90 -1.65
N GLN A 16 0.48 0.19 -2.72
CA GLN A 16 0.50 0.71 -4.09
C GLN A 16 -0.94 0.79 -4.65
N CYS A 17 -1.18 1.82 -5.47
CA CYS A 17 -2.44 1.99 -6.18
C CYS A 17 -2.63 0.90 -7.23
N ALA A 18 -3.80 0.27 -7.23
CA ALA A 18 -4.16 -0.77 -8.20
C ALA A 18 -4.25 -0.25 -9.65
N THR A 19 -4.44 1.07 -9.83
CA THR A 19 -4.59 1.70 -11.15
C THR A 19 -3.27 2.27 -11.67
N CYS A 20 -2.59 3.12 -10.91
CA CYS A 20 -1.38 3.80 -11.38
C CYS A 20 -0.06 3.20 -10.84
N GLY A 21 -0.11 2.29 -9.86
CA GLY A 21 1.08 1.69 -9.25
C GLY A 21 1.85 2.61 -8.29
N GLU A 22 1.48 3.88 -8.18
CA GLU A 22 2.10 4.83 -7.25
C GLU A 22 1.84 4.45 -5.79
N LYS A 23 2.74 4.90 -4.91
CA LYS A 23 2.56 4.76 -3.46
C LYS A 23 1.29 5.50 -3.02
N ILE A 24 0.42 4.79 -2.31
CA ILE A 24 -0.72 5.39 -1.62
C ILE A 24 -0.18 6.10 -0.38
N GLU A 25 -0.20 7.43 -0.37
CA GLU A 25 -0.01 8.26 0.84
C GLU A 25 -1.15 7.97 1.83
N GLU A 26 -0.90 8.11 3.13
CA GLU A 26 -1.85 7.71 4.18
C GLU A 26 -3.28 8.20 3.90
N GLN A 27 -4.20 7.25 3.75
CA GLN A 27 -5.63 7.51 3.63
C GLN A 27 -6.28 7.26 4.98
N HIS A 28 -7.31 8.05 5.32
CA HIS A 28 -8.10 7.79 6.52
C HIS A 28 -8.77 6.39 6.46
N GLU A 29 -9.01 5.89 5.25
CA GLU A 29 -9.58 4.58 4.96
C GLU A 29 -8.51 3.56 4.52
N CYS A 30 -8.09 2.70 5.46
CA CYS A 30 -7.04 1.71 5.21
C CYS A 30 -7.42 0.58 4.24
N TYR A 31 -8.70 0.45 3.86
CA TYR A 31 -9.19 -0.64 3.00
C TYR A 31 -9.17 -0.31 1.49
N GLY A 32 -9.10 0.97 1.10
CA GLY A 32 -9.13 1.36 -0.32
C GLY A 32 -7.83 1.02 -1.05
N ASN A 33 -7.87 0.46 -2.26
CA ASN A 33 -6.69 0.09 -3.05
C ASN A 33 -6.36 1.09 -4.18
N HIS A 34 -7.03 2.24 -4.20
CA HIS A 34 -6.79 3.33 -5.14
C HIS A 34 -6.19 4.53 -4.38
N CYS A 35 -5.35 5.31 -5.06
CA CYS A 35 -4.87 6.57 -4.51
C CYS A 35 -5.93 7.67 -4.73
N GLN A 36 -5.86 8.74 -3.94
CA GLN A 36 -6.80 9.86 -4.01
C GLN A 36 -6.95 10.41 -5.44
N THR A 37 -5.84 10.55 -6.16
CA THR A 37 -5.84 11.04 -7.55
C THR A 37 -6.63 10.13 -8.50
N CYS A 38 -6.62 8.82 -8.26
CA CYS A 38 -7.39 7.86 -9.08
C CYS A 38 -8.86 7.76 -8.67
N ASP A 39 -9.19 8.02 -7.40
CA ASP A 39 -10.58 8.02 -6.92
C ASP A 39 -11.34 9.32 -7.25
N GLU A 40 -10.63 10.43 -7.52
CA GLU A 40 -11.20 11.72 -7.91
C GLU A 40 -11.43 11.89 -9.43
N LEU A 41 -11.12 10.86 -10.23
CA LEU A 41 -11.30 10.81 -11.70
C LEU A 41 -12.65 10.20 -12.10
#